data_AF-A0A3A5VEM3-F1
#
_entry.id   AF-A0A3A5VEM3-F1
#
_cell.length_a   1.000
_cell.length_b   1.000
_cell.length_c   1.000
_cell.angle_alpha   90.00
_cell.angle_beta   90.00
_cell.angle_gamma   90.00
#
_symmetry.space_group_name_H-M   'P 1'
#
loop_
_entity.id
_entity.type
_entity.pdbx_description
1 polymer ?
#
loop_
_entity_poly.entity_id
_entity_poly.type
_entity_poly.pdbx_seq_one_letter_code
_entity_poly.pdbx_strand_id
1 'polypeptide(L)'
;MLCLETICVLAPDMSEVPSGLSMPDFERRPPRPSATLMITRDGDEGVEVLLGHRCESMPSFPGYWAFPGGGVSRVDKAASEVLGISVQHCAILRELVEELGLCPQDGRLISVEEDFRRMVVDDKANWFP
;
A
#
# COMPACT_ATOMS: atom_id res chain seq x y z
N MET A 1 7.65 -39.66 -5.43
CA MET A 1 7.51 -38.36 -6.13
C MET A 1 6.19 -38.39 -6.88
N LEU A 2 5.11 -38.08 -6.16
CA LEU A 2 3.77 -37.82 -6.70
C LEU A 2 3.51 -36.34 -6.46
N CYS A 3 3.08 -35.67 -7.52
CA CYS A 3 3.04 -34.23 -7.72
C CYS A 3 2.14 -33.54 -6.68
N LEU A 4 2.63 -32.43 -6.10
CA LEU A 4 1.83 -31.54 -5.22
C LEU A 4 0.58 -31.01 -5.92
N GLU A 5 0.55 -30.98 -7.26
CA GLU A 5 -0.62 -30.58 -8.04
C GLU A 5 -1.80 -31.56 -7.95
N THR A 6 -1.57 -32.82 -7.57
CA THR A 6 -2.66 -33.82 -7.47
C THR A 6 -3.43 -33.73 -6.15
N ILE A 7 -2.86 -33.12 -5.10
CA ILE A 7 -3.50 -33.02 -3.78
C ILE A 7 -4.63 -31.97 -3.77
N CYS A 8 -4.51 -30.90 -4.57
CA CYS A 8 -5.49 -29.81 -4.56
C CYS A 8 -6.80 -30.12 -5.30
N VAL A 9 -6.87 -31.16 -6.13
CA VAL A 9 -8.06 -31.44 -6.97
C VAL A 9 -9.06 -32.40 -6.30
N LEU A 10 -8.68 -33.09 -5.23
CA LEU A 10 -9.51 -34.16 -4.63
C LEU A 10 -10.00 -33.89 -3.21
N ALA A 11 -9.62 -32.79 -2.57
CA ALA A 11 -10.23 -32.42 -1.30
C ALA A 11 -11.58 -31.75 -1.58
N PRO A 12 -12.74 -32.39 -1.27
CA PRO A 12 -14.00 -31.67 -1.26
C PRO A 12 -13.85 -30.46 -0.33
N ASP A 13 -14.45 -29.32 -0.68
CA ASP A 13 -14.48 -28.13 0.16
C ASP A 13 -14.88 -28.52 1.59
N MET A 14 -13.90 -28.63 2.48
CA MET A 14 -14.10 -28.90 3.91
C MET A 14 -14.49 -27.60 4.61
N SER A 15 -15.49 -26.90 4.08
CA SER A 15 -16.09 -25.72 4.71
C SER A 15 -16.97 -26.10 5.90
N GLU A 16 -17.31 -27.39 6.05
CA GLU A 16 -18.11 -27.90 7.16
C GLU A 16 -17.26 -28.20 8.40
N VAL A 17 -17.68 -27.65 9.53
CA VAL A 17 -17.06 -27.88 10.84
C VAL A 17 -17.35 -29.31 11.31
N PRO A 18 -16.33 -30.13 11.65
CA PRO A 18 -16.55 -31.49 12.12
C PRO A 18 -17.50 -31.58 13.32
N SER A 19 -18.31 -32.62 13.37
CA SER A 19 -19.26 -32.84 14.47
C SER A 19 -18.54 -32.89 15.82
N GLY A 20 -19.06 -32.13 16.80
CA GLY A 20 -18.46 -32.00 18.13
C GLY A 20 -17.36 -30.95 18.25
N LEU A 21 -16.96 -30.29 17.16
CA LEU A 21 -16.07 -29.13 17.17
C LEU A 21 -16.90 -27.84 17.10
N SER A 22 -16.66 -26.91 18.03
CA SER A 22 -17.17 -25.55 17.93
C SER A 22 -16.04 -24.65 17.44
N MET A 23 -16.21 -24.03 16.28
CA MET A 23 -15.30 -22.98 15.85
C MET A 23 -15.62 -21.71 16.65
N PRO A 24 -14.61 -21.00 17.16
CA PRO A 24 -14.84 -19.72 17.80
C PRO A 24 -15.44 -18.74 16.78
N ASP A 25 -16.35 -17.89 17.24
CA ASP A 25 -16.89 -16.81 16.41
C ASP A 25 -15.72 -15.95 15.91
N PHE A 26 -15.53 -15.92 14.59
CA PHE A 26 -14.52 -15.07 13.96
C PHE A 26 -15.16 -13.73 13.61
N GLU A 27 -14.89 -12.72 14.44
CA GLU A 27 -15.26 -11.36 14.12
C GLU A 27 -14.31 -10.79 13.07
N ARG A 28 -14.80 -10.59 11.85
CA ARG A 28 -14.05 -9.92 10.79
C ARG A 28 -13.76 -8.49 11.23
N ARG A 29 -12.47 -8.17 11.40
CA ARG A 29 -12.05 -6.77 11.62
C ARG A 29 -12.46 -5.93 10.40
N PRO A 30 -12.88 -4.68 10.62
CA PRO A 30 -13.17 -3.77 9.51
C PRO A 30 -11.92 -3.56 8.65
N PRO A 31 -12.08 -3.39 7.33
CA PRO A 31 -10.96 -3.11 6.44
C PRO A 31 -10.26 -1.82 6.87
N ARG A 32 -8.93 -1.81 6.76
CA ARG A 32 -8.13 -0.60 7.01
C ARG A 32 -8.28 0.33 5.79
N PRO A 33 -8.70 1.59 5.97
CA PRO A 33 -8.73 2.55 4.87
C PRO A 33 -7.32 2.74 4.30
N SER A 34 -7.20 2.72 2.98
CA SER A 34 -5.96 2.90 2.25
C SER A 34 -6.20 3.72 0.99
N ALA A 35 -5.14 4.29 0.44
CA ALA A 35 -5.16 4.94 -0.86
C ALA A 35 -3.98 4.42 -1.70
N THR A 36 -4.18 4.29 -3.01
CA THR A 36 -3.12 3.96 -3.98
C THR A 36 -3.12 4.95 -5.15
N LEU A 37 -1.95 5.23 -5.73
CA LEU A 37 -1.79 6.18 -6.83
C LEU A 37 -1.20 5.47 -8.06
N MET A 38 -1.90 5.58 -9.19
CA MET A 38 -1.35 5.18 -10.48
C MET A 38 -0.71 6.40 -11.15
N ILE A 39 0.61 6.38 -11.27
CA ILE A 39 1.38 7.42 -11.95
C ILE A 39 1.68 6.95 -13.36
N THR A 40 1.32 7.76 -14.34
CA THR A 40 1.55 7.46 -15.75
C THR A 40 2.37 8.54 -16.44
N ARG A 41 3.00 8.16 -17.55
CA ARG A 41 3.59 9.09 -18.52
C ARG A 41 3.42 8.55 -19.93
N ASP A 42 3.49 9.42 -20.92
CA ASP A 42 3.64 9.00 -22.30
C ASP A 42 5.08 8.50 -22.52
N GLY A 43 5.23 7.29 -23.04
CA GLY A 43 6.49 6.70 -23.50
C GLY A 43 6.47 6.46 -25.01
N ASP A 44 7.62 6.05 -25.56
CA ASP A 44 7.80 5.90 -27.02
C ASP A 44 6.86 4.83 -27.63
N GLU A 45 6.51 3.80 -26.84
CA GLU A 45 5.64 2.67 -27.25
C GLU A 45 4.21 2.78 -26.68
N GLY A 46 3.87 3.89 -26.02
CA GLY A 46 2.55 4.12 -25.40
C GLY A 46 2.63 4.55 -23.94
N VAL A 47 1.50 4.47 -23.23
CA VAL A 47 1.42 4.88 -21.82
C VAL A 47 2.22 3.93 -20.93
N GLU A 48 3.12 4.49 -20.14
CA GLU A 48 3.90 3.77 -19.13
C GLU A 48 3.34 4.03 -17.73
N VAL A 49 3.54 3.08 -16.81
CA VAL A 49 3.07 3.16 -15.43
C VAL A 49 4.21 2.92 -14.46
N LEU A 50 4.34 3.79 -13.46
CA LEU A 50 5.35 3.63 -12.41
C LEU A 50 4.92 2.57 -11.40
N LEU A 51 5.76 1.55 -11.21
CA LEU A 51 5.58 0.49 -10.22
C LEU A 51 6.78 0.46 -9.27
N GLY A 52 6.50 0.31 -7.98
CA GLY A 52 7.50 0.01 -6.96
C GLY A 52 7.68 -1.50 -6.82
N HIS A 53 8.93 -1.96 -6.80
CA HIS A 53 9.26 -3.33 -6.41
C HIS A 53 9.45 -3.38 -4.89
N ARG A 54 8.59 -4.13 -4.20
CA ARG A 54 8.58 -4.18 -2.74
C ARG A 54 9.82 -4.91 -2.21
N CYS A 55 10.41 -4.36 -1.15
CA CYS A 55 11.56 -4.97 -0.49
C CYS A 55 11.19 -6.35 0.09
N GLU A 56 12.10 -7.31 -0.01
CA GLU A 56 11.93 -8.67 0.53
C GLU A 56 11.71 -8.70 2.05
N SER A 57 12.18 -7.66 2.75
CA SER A 57 12.00 -7.54 4.21
C SER A 57 10.60 -7.07 4.62
N MET A 58 9.71 -6.74 3.69
CA MET A 58 8.38 -6.24 4.03
C MET A 58 7.49 -7.36 4.59
N PRO A 59 6.70 -7.09 5.66
CA PRO A 59 5.87 -8.12 6.31
C PRO A 59 4.66 -8.56 5.47
N SER A 60 4.37 -7.89 4.36
CA SER A 60 3.24 -8.20 3.49
C SER A 60 3.65 -8.04 2.04
N PHE A 61 3.36 -9.06 1.22
CA PHE A 61 3.66 -9.09 -0.21
C PHE A 61 5.12 -8.70 -0.56
N PRO A 62 6.14 -9.35 0.05
CA PRO A 62 7.54 -9.12 -0.32
C PRO A 62 7.79 -9.52 -1.79
N GLY A 63 8.59 -8.73 -2.52
CA GLY A 63 8.94 -9.00 -3.93
C GLY A 63 7.81 -8.73 -4.94
N TYR A 64 6.67 -8.20 -4.50
CA TYR A 64 5.57 -7.86 -5.42
C TYR A 64 5.82 -6.49 -6.07
N TRP A 65 5.42 -6.38 -7.34
CA TRP A 65 5.25 -5.08 -7.99
C TRP A 65 3.92 -4.46 -7.57
N ALA A 66 3.96 -3.21 -7.12
CA ALA A 66 2.80 -2.50 -6.62
C ALA A 66 2.79 -1.04 -7.07
N PHE A 67 1.60 -0.46 -7.14
CA PHE A 67 1.45 0.99 -7.19
C PHE A 67 1.84 1.59 -5.83
N PRO A 68 2.37 2.83 -5.82
CA PRO A 68 2.62 3.55 -4.59
C PRO A 68 1.35 3.71 -3.75
N GLY A 69 1.51 3.65 -2.44
CA GLY A 69 0.43 3.95 -1.50
C GLY A 69 0.40 3.03 -0.28
N GLY A 70 -0.56 3.32 0.59
CA GLY A 70 -0.59 2.70 1.90
C GLY A 70 -1.83 3.05 2.69
N GLY A 71 -1.78 2.71 3.98
CA GLY A 71 -2.88 2.91 4.91
C GLY A 71 -3.02 4.37 5.32
N VAL A 72 -4.26 4.84 5.43
CA VAL A 72 -4.54 6.17 6.01
C VAL A 72 -4.08 6.21 7.47
N SER A 73 -3.34 7.26 7.80
CA SER A 73 -2.75 7.54 9.10
C SER A 73 -3.46 8.70 9.81
N ARG A 74 -3.17 8.88 11.10
CA ARG A 74 -3.66 10.04 11.88
C ARG A 74 -3.11 11.36 11.33
N VAL A 75 -1.87 11.36 10.87
CA VAL A 75 -1.19 12.55 10.31
C VAL A 75 -1.86 13.02 9.02
N ASP A 76 -2.43 12.10 8.23
CA ASP A 76 -3.17 12.41 7.00
C ASP A 76 -4.47 13.16 7.29
N LYS A 77 -5.11 12.84 8.42
CA LYS A 77 -6.34 13.53 8.86
C LYS A 77 -6.03 14.96 9.30
N ALA A 78 -4.98 15.14 10.10
CA ALA A 78 -4.56 16.46 10.55
C ALA A 78 -4.20 17.36 9.36
N ALA A 79 -3.43 16.86 8.39
CA ALA A 79 -3.10 17.64 7.19
C ALA A 79 -4.33 17.91 6.32
N SER A 80 -5.26 16.95 6.20
CA SER A 80 -6.51 17.13 5.46
C SER A 80 -7.34 18.30 6.00
N GLU A 81 -7.39 18.46 7.34
CA GLU A 81 -8.07 19.59 7.99
C GLU A 81 -7.42 20.94 7.66
N VAL A 82 -6.09 20.99 7.53
CA VAL A 82 -5.34 22.23 7.24
C VAL A 82 -5.32 22.56 5.74
N LEU A 83 -5.10 21.56 4.89
CA LEU A 83 -4.96 21.71 3.43
C LEU A 83 -6.31 21.81 2.70
N GLY A 84 -7.41 21.37 3.33
CA GLY A 84 -8.72 21.36 2.69
C GLY A 84 -8.86 20.34 1.56
N ILE A 85 -7.96 19.35 1.48
CA ILE A 85 -8.03 18.21 0.54
C ILE A 85 -8.43 16.94 1.28
N SER A 86 -8.84 15.89 0.57
CA SER A 86 -9.27 14.66 1.24
C SER A 86 -8.13 13.94 1.97
N VAL A 87 -8.49 13.19 3.01
CA VAL A 87 -7.55 12.36 3.78
C VAL A 87 -6.81 11.35 2.89
N GLN A 88 -7.48 10.84 1.85
CA GLN A 88 -6.88 9.91 0.89
C GLN A 88 -5.79 10.61 0.05
N HIS A 89 -6.00 11.86 -0.37
CA HIS A 89 -4.95 12.62 -1.06
C HIS A 89 -3.75 12.86 -0.15
N CYS A 90 -3.98 13.22 1.12
CA CYS A 90 -2.90 13.37 2.10
C CYS A 90 -2.11 12.07 2.27
N ALA A 91 -2.81 10.94 2.42
CA ALA A 91 -2.17 9.63 2.52
C ALA A 91 -1.32 9.32 1.28
N ILE A 92 -1.82 9.57 0.07
CA ILE A 92 -1.03 9.38 -1.15
C ILE A 92 0.21 10.26 -1.20
N LEU A 93 0.09 11.55 -0.86
CA LEU A 93 1.22 12.47 -0.90
C LEU A 93 2.31 12.03 0.08
N ARG A 94 1.93 11.64 1.30
CA ARG A 94 2.86 11.11 2.29
C ARG A 94 3.53 9.82 1.82
N GLU A 95 2.75 8.83 1.38
CA GLU A 95 3.27 7.53 0.92
C GLU A 95 4.20 7.69 -0.30
N LEU A 96 3.89 8.63 -1.21
CA LEU A 96 4.74 8.92 -2.37
C LEU A 96 6.12 9.47 -1.96
N VAL A 97 6.17 10.29 -0.91
CA VAL A 97 7.42 10.76 -0.31
C VAL A 97 8.16 9.61 0.37
N GLU A 98 7.49 8.84 1.22
CA GLU A 98 8.08 7.70 1.95
C GLU A 98 8.70 6.67 0.98
N GLU A 99 7.91 6.16 0.05
CA GLU A 99 8.28 5.02 -0.80
C GLU A 99 9.23 5.42 -1.94
N LEU A 100 9.00 6.57 -2.58
CA LEU A 100 9.71 6.95 -3.80
C LEU A 100 10.53 8.24 -3.68
N GLY A 101 10.36 9.03 -2.61
CA GLY A 101 11.02 10.33 -2.50
C GLY A 101 10.53 11.32 -3.56
N LEU A 102 9.25 11.23 -3.95
CA LEU A 102 8.65 12.08 -4.98
C LEU A 102 7.53 12.93 -4.40
N CYS A 103 7.33 14.12 -4.96
CA CYS A 103 6.15 14.92 -4.69
C CYS A 103 5.67 15.66 -5.96
N PRO A 104 4.37 15.97 -6.06
CA PRO A 104 3.86 16.75 -7.17
C PRO A 104 4.20 18.24 -7.01
N GLN A 105 4.75 18.84 -8.07
CA GLN A 105 4.96 20.28 -8.21
C GLN A 105 4.64 20.68 -9.66
N ASP A 106 3.75 21.66 -9.84
CA ASP A 106 3.37 22.23 -11.14
C ASP A 106 3.00 21.16 -12.20
N GLY A 107 2.24 20.15 -11.79
CA GLY A 107 1.80 19.05 -12.66
C GLY A 107 2.89 18.03 -13.01
N ARG A 108 4.05 18.10 -12.37
CA ARG A 108 5.17 17.17 -12.53
C ARG A 108 5.49 16.49 -11.20
N LEU A 109 6.15 15.35 -11.27
CA LEU A 109 6.79 14.76 -10.09
C LEU A 109 8.22 15.25 -10.00
N ILE A 110 8.59 15.75 -8.83
CA ILE A 110 9.95 16.17 -8.51
C ILE A 110 10.50 15.31 -7.38
N SER A 111 11.83 15.19 -7.32
CA SER A 111 12.52 14.56 -6.20
C SER A 111 12.45 15.45 -4.97
N VAL A 112 12.18 14.82 -3.84
CA VAL A 112 12.28 15.41 -2.51
C VAL A 112 13.71 15.26 -2.01
N GLU A 113 14.23 16.27 -1.32
CA GLU A 113 15.55 16.22 -0.69
C GLU A 113 15.67 15.01 0.24
N GLU A 114 16.78 14.27 0.13
CA GLU A 114 16.94 12.98 0.79
C GLU A 114 16.90 13.10 2.32
N ASP A 115 17.42 14.20 2.89
CA ASP A 115 17.34 14.44 4.33
C ASP A 115 15.89 14.65 4.80
N PHE A 116 15.08 15.38 4.02
CA PHE A 116 13.66 15.54 4.34
C PHE A 116 12.92 14.21 4.20
N ARG A 117 13.17 13.47 3.12
CA ARG A 117 12.60 12.13 2.93
C ARG A 117 12.92 11.22 4.12
N ARG A 118 14.18 11.19 4.55
CA ARG A 118 14.62 10.37 5.68
C ARG A 118 13.90 10.75 6.97
N MET A 119 13.70 12.03 7.24
CA MET A 119 12.89 12.46 8.39
C MET A 119 11.46 11.92 8.35
N VAL A 120 10.83 11.90 7.17
CA VAL A 120 9.46 11.35 7.00
C VAL A 120 9.44 9.83 7.16
N VAL A 121 10.43 9.13 6.61
CA VAL A 121 10.57 7.67 6.74
C VAL A 121 10.80 7.26 8.20
N ASP A 122 11.62 8.01 8.93
CA ASP A 122 11.93 7.76 10.35
C ASP A 122 10.71 8.04 11.25
N ASP A 123 10.02 9.15 11.01
CA ASP A 123 8.75 9.47 11.65
C ASP A 123 7.83 10.21 10.68
N LYS A 124 6.76 9.52 10.28
CA LYS A 124 5.76 10.07 9.39
C LYS A 124 5.08 11.33 9.92
N ALA A 125 5.17 11.66 11.21
CA ALA A 125 4.71 12.96 11.71
C ALA A 125 5.45 14.15 11.07
N ASN A 126 6.65 13.93 10.54
CA ASN A 126 7.46 14.97 9.88
C ASN A 126 6.99 15.31 8.46
N TRP A 127 6.03 14.57 7.88
CA TRP A 127 5.60 14.78 6.49
C TRP A 127 4.86 16.10 6.26
N PHE A 128 4.19 16.60 7.30
CA PHE A 128 3.37 17.80 7.26
C PHE A 128 3.52 18.53 8.60
N PRO A 129 3.68 19.87 8.59
CA PRO A 129 3.92 20.68 9.79
C PRO A 129 2.78 20.63 10.82
#